data_AF-A0A356I6V2-F1
#
_entry.id   AF-A0A356I6V2-F1
#
_cell.length_a   1.000
_cell.length_b   1.000
_cell.length_c   1.000
_cell.angle_alpha   90.00
_cell.angle_beta   90.00
_cell.angle_gamma   90.00
#
_symmetry.space_group_name_H-M   'P 1'
#
loop_
_entity.id
_entity.type
_entity.pdbx_description
1 polymer ?
#
loop_
_entity_poly.entity_id
_entity_poly.type
_entity_poly.pdbx_seq_one_letter_code
_entity_poly.pdbx_strand_id
1 'polypeptide(L)'
;MLLATLFLMVNGCVTFHDTEPPAGVAWHSFYEPIDSPALRSFMEASLQEATALLGDPSEPIMEVKLRRSRKRPAWRHLRIAEDFSLTERVPNTSGDVVIYLGVDADSDEIWFLLAHEVVHVLNPAVKDWYMEGLASYFAITFCEERF
;
A
#
# COMPACT_ATOMS: atom_id res chain seq x y z
N MET A 1 -58.56 -26.02 -18.33
CA MET A 1 -57.76 -25.66 -19.53
C MET A 1 -57.25 -24.24 -19.35
N LEU A 2 -55.93 -24.06 -19.46
CA LEU A 2 -55.20 -22.88 -19.94
C LEU A 2 -55.59 -21.51 -19.34
N LEU A 3 -54.74 -20.77 -18.63
CA LEU A 3 -53.46 -20.27 -19.11
C LEU A 3 -52.58 -19.86 -17.90
N ALA A 4 -51.45 -20.54 -17.73
CA ALA A 4 -50.32 -20.02 -16.99
C ALA A 4 -49.44 -19.26 -17.99
N THR A 5 -49.30 -17.94 -17.88
CA THR A 5 -48.16 -17.17 -18.42
C THR A 5 -48.32 -15.69 -18.10
N LEU A 6 -47.44 -15.16 -17.24
CA LEU A 6 -46.62 -14.04 -17.69
C LEU A 6 -45.27 -14.10 -16.97
N PHE A 7 -44.30 -14.57 -17.74
CA PHE A 7 -42.88 -14.65 -17.43
C PHE A 7 -42.30 -13.25 -17.18
N LEU A 8 -41.62 -13.12 -16.03
CA LEU A 8 -40.26 -12.57 -15.89
C LEU A 8 -39.76 -11.72 -17.07
N MET A 9 -39.96 -10.41 -17.00
CA MET A 9 -39.26 -9.42 -17.83
C MET A 9 -38.67 -8.35 -16.91
N VAL A 10 -37.73 -8.76 -16.05
CA VAL A 10 -36.72 -7.83 -15.53
C VAL A 10 -35.41 -8.23 -16.17
N ASN A 11 -35.20 -7.76 -17.40
CA ASN A 11 -33.89 -7.71 -18.05
C ASN A 11 -33.04 -6.67 -17.32
N GLY A 12 -32.70 -6.93 -16.06
CA GLY A 12 -31.50 -6.37 -15.48
C GLY A 12 -30.36 -7.02 -16.23
N CYS A 13 -29.75 -6.32 -17.17
CA CYS A 13 -28.43 -6.70 -17.67
C CYS A 13 -27.56 -6.92 -16.45
N VAL A 14 -27.19 -8.17 -16.19
CA VAL A 14 -26.11 -8.47 -15.25
C VAL A 14 -24.86 -7.91 -15.92
N THR A 15 -24.55 -6.65 -15.62
CA THR A 15 -23.23 -6.10 -15.89
C THR A 15 -22.27 -6.87 -14.99
N PHE A 16 -21.57 -7.83 -15.58
CA PHE A 16 -20.35 -8.34 -14.99
C PHE A 16 -19.42 -7.14 -14.89
N HIS A 17 -19.35 -6.55 -13.69
CA HIS A 17 -18.29 -5.59 -13.40
C HIS A 17 -16.98 -6.36 -13.52
N ASP A 18 -16.05 -5.88 -14.34
CA ASP A 18 -14.71 -6.43 -14.44
C ASP A 18 -14.12 -6.50 -13.03
N THR A 19 -13.96 -7.70 -12.48
CA THR A 19 -13.44 -7.87 -11.11
C THR A 19 -11.92 -7.81 -11.08
N GLU A 20 -11.27 -7.81 -12.24
CA GLU A 20 -9.83 -7.84 -12.40
C GLU A 20 -9.26 -6.44 -12.64
N PRO A 21 -8.06 -6.13 -12.14
CA PRO A 21 -7.40 -4.85 -12.40
C PRO A 21 -7.24 -4.59 -13.90
N PRO A 22 -7.54 -3.37 -14.38
CA PRO A 22 -7.27 -3.00 -15.76
C PRO A 22 -5.79 -3.10 -16.10
N ALA A 23 -5.47 -3.70 -17.24
CA ALA A 23 -4.09 -3.83 -17.71
C ALA A 23 -3.43 -2.45 -17.85
N GLY A 24 -2.17 -2.35 -17.41
CA GLY A 24 -1.36 -1.13 -17.53
C GLY A 24 -1.66 -0.03 -16.51
N VAL A 25 -2.61 -0.24 -15.59
CA VAL A 25 -2.85 0.70 -14.49
C VAL A 25 -1.92 0.38 -13.32
N ALA A 26 -1.22 1.40 -12.81
CA ALA A 26 -0.34 1.23 -11.66
C ALA A 26 -1.13 0.89 -10.40
N TRP A 27 -0.71 -0.14 -9.66
CA TRP A 27 -1.40 -0.66 -8.48
C TRP A 27 -1.73 0.41 -7.45
N HIS A 28 -0.80 1.31 -7.17
CA HIS A 28 -0.98 2.37 -6.17
C HIS A 28 -2.13 3.34 -6.49
N SER A 29 -2.60 3.40 -7.74
CA SER A 29 -3.71 4.26 -8.15
C SER A 29 -5.08 3.73 -7.70
N PHE A 30 -5.15 2.44 -7.35
CA PHE A 30 -6.35 1.82 -6.81
C PHE A 30 -6.63 2.22 -5.36
N TYR A 31 -5.59 2.65 -4.65
CA TYR A 31 -5.60 2.86 -3.20
C TYR A 31 -5.61 4.34 -2.82
N GLU A 32 -6.16 4.63 -1.64
CA GLU A 32 -6.34 6.00 -1.14
C GLU A 32 -4.97 6.66 -0.83
N PRO A 33 -4.70 7.89 -1.31
CA PRO A 33 -3.51 8.63 -0.89
C PRO A 33 -3.59 8.99 0.59
N ILE A 34 -2.44 8.96 1.26
CA ILE A 34 -2.30 9.53 2.61
C ILE A 34 -1.62 10.90 2.46
N ASP A 35 -2.36 11.95 2.80
CA ASP A 35 -1.86 13.33 2.84
C ASP A 35 -1.77 13.80 4.30
N SER A 36 -0.72 13.32 4.99
CA SER A 36 -0.46 13.65 6.39
C SER A 36 0.97 14.18 6.53
N PRO A 37 1.15 15.47 6.88
CA PRO A 37 2.48 16.04 7.12
C PRO A 37 3.24 15.31 8.24
N ALA A 38 2.54 14.85 9.28
CA ALA A 38 3.16 14.14 10.40
C ALA A 38 3.74 12.79 9.95
N LEU A 39 2.97 12.00 9.19
CA LEU A 39 3.46 10.73 8.64
C LEU A 39 4.58 10.95 7.63
N ARG A 40 4.51 12.04 6.83
CA ARG A 40 5.58 12.43 5.91
C ARG A 40 6.89 12.68 6.65
N SER A 41 6.88 13.54 7.66
CA SER A 41 8.09 13.87 8.44
C SER A 41 8.63 12.67 9.20
N PHE A 42 7.75 11.83 9.75
CA PHE A 42 8.17 10.58 10.40
C PHE A 42 8.85 9.62 9.42
N MET A 43 8.27 9.43 8.22
CA MET A 43 8.84 8.60 7.16
C MET A 43 10.22 9.11 6.72
N GLU A 44 10.38 10.42 6.53
CA GLU A 44 11.65 11.03 6.12
C GLU A 44 12.73 10.84 7.20
N ALA A 45 12.39 11.05 8.48
CA ALA A 45 13.31 10.82 9.60
C ALA A 45 13.69 9.35 9.72
N SER A 46 12.72 8.44 9.55
CA SER A 46 12.92 7.00 9.56
C SER A 46 13.83 6.56 8.41
N LEU A 47 13.62 7.09 7.20
CA LEU A 47 14.44 6.75 6.04
C LEU A 47 15.87 7.25 6.19
N GLN A 48 16.06 8.44 6.74
CA GLN A 48 17.38 8.98 7.05
C GLN A 48 18.14 8.06 8.03
N GLU A 49 17.50 7.62 9.10
CA GLU A 49 18.12 6.78 10.11
C GLU A 49 18.39 5.35 9.60
N ALA A 50 17.43 4.76 8.87
CA ALA A 50 17.61 3.48 8.21
C ALA A 50 18.78 3.53 7.22
N THR A 51 18.91 4.61 6.46
CA THR A 51 20.03 4.81 5.52
C THR A 51 21.36 4.91 6.26
N ALA A 52 21.41 5.63 7.37
CA ALA A 52 22.63 5.75 8.19
C ALA A 52 23.06 4.40 8.80
N LEU A 53 22.11 3.54 9.15
CA LEU A 53 22.36 2.25 9.78
C LEU A 53 22.67 1.14 8.76
N LEU A 54 21.94 1.10 7.66
CA LEU A 54 21.87 -0.04 6.73
C LEU A 54 22.51 0.24 5.38
N GLY A 55 22.87 1.50 5.11
CA GLY A 55 23.46 1.97 3.87
C GLY A 55 22.44 2.58 2.91
N ASP A 56 22.96 3.06 1.79
CA ASP A 56 22.17 3.72 0.75
C ASP A 56 21.17 2.75 0.08
N PRO A 57 20.05 3.27 -0.44
CA PRO A 57 19.14 2.51 -1.28
C PRO A 57 19.87 1.79 -2.41
N SER A 58 19.48 0.54 -2.69
CA SER A 58 20.09 -0.27 -3.76
C SER A 58 19.91 0.33 -5.15
N GLU A 59 18.92 1.21 -5.31
CA GLU A 59 18.62 1.96 -6.53
C GLU A 59 18.11 3.38 -6.19
N PRO A 60 18.22 4.35 -7.12
CA PRO A 60 17.76 5.72 -6.86
C PRO A 60 16.26 5.81 -6.53
N ILE A 61 15.93 6.55 -5.48
CA ILE A 61 14.54 6.87 -5.07
C ILE A 61 14.23 8.30 -5.49
N MET A 62 13.20 8.47 -6.31
CA MET A 62 12.76 9.79 -6.78
C MET A 62 11.63 10.36 -5.90
N GLU A 63 10.69 9.51 -5.52
CA GLU A 63 9.55 9.87 -4.69
C GLU A 63 9.10 8.66 -3.87
N VAL A 64 8.75 8.86 -2.60
CA VAL A 64 8.05 7.87 -1.77
C VAL A 64 6.60 8.29 -1.60
N LYS A 65 5.66 7.52 -2.15
CA LYS A 65 4.21 7.78 -2.07
C LYS A 65 3.62 7.00 -0.91
N LEU A 66 2.83 7.65 -0.06
CA LEU A 66 2.08 6.98 1.00
C LEU A 66 0.66 6.69 0.55
N ARG A 67 0.22 5.45 0.77
CA ARG A 67 -1.12 4.96 0.45
C ARG A 67 -1.71 4.25 1.64
N ARG A 68 -2.99 4.48 1.91
CA ARG A 68 -3.78 3.57 2.72
C ARG A 68 -4.17 2.42 1.80
N SER A 69 -3.93 1.17 2.19
CA SER A 69 -4.35 -0.03 1.42
C SER A 69 -5.87 -0.25 1.47
N ARG A 70 -6.63 0.82 1.29
CA ARG A 70 -8.08 0.87 1.11
C ARG A 70 -8.37 1.31 -0.31
N LYS A 71 -9.22 0.56 -1.00
CA LYS A 71 -9.62 0.84 -2.38
C LYS A 71 -10.40 2.15 -2.43
N ARG A 72 -10.02 3.01 -3.37
CA ARG A 72 -10.79 4.22 -3.69
C ARG A 72 -12.19 3.82 -4.19
N PRO A 73 -13.22 4.68 -4.03
CA PRO A 73 -14.59 4.36 -4.41
C PRO A 73 -14.76 3.82 -5.84
N ALA A 74 -13.99 4.37 -6.80
CA ALA A 74 -14.03 3.94 -8.20
C ALA A 74 -13.63 2.48 -8.42
N TRP A 75 -12.85 1.88 -7.51
CA TRP A 75 -12.22 0.57 -7.68
C TRP A 75 -12.76 -0.50 -6.73
N ARG A 76 -13.77 -0.18 -5.90
CA ARG A 76 -14.34 -1.12 -4.91
C ARG A 76 -14.89 -2.43 -5.50
N HIS A 77 -15.18 -2.44 -6.79
CA HIS A 77 -15.66 -3.60 -7.52
C HIS A 77 -14.54 -4.61 -7.85
N LEU A 78 -13.26 -4.22 -7.73
CA LEU A 78 -12.11 -5.09 -7.99
C LEU A 78 -11.86 -6.08 -6.84
N ARG A 79 -11.46 -7.31 -7.19
CA ARG A 79 -11.07 -8.38 -6.26
C ARG A 79 -9.59 -8.32 -5.90
N ILE A 80 -9.17 -7.16 -5.40
CA ILE A 80 -7.83 -6.94 -4.87
C ILE A 80 -7.86 -6.78 -3.35
N ALA A 81 -6.76 -7.14 -2.69
CA ALA A 81 -6.62 -7.10 -1.24
C ALA A 81 -6.77 -5.67 -0.69
N GLU A 82 -7.13 -5.57 0.58
CA GLU A 82 -7.12 -4.34 1.38
C GLU A 82 -6.48 -4.65 2.73
N ASP A 83 -6.16 -3.61 3.49
CA ASP A 83 -5.67 -3.72 4.88
C ASP A 83 -4.33 -4.48 5.03
N PHE A 84 -3.52 -4.45 3.97
CA PHE A 84 -2.14 -4.94 3.97
C PHE A 84 -1.15 -3.78 4.13
N SER A 85 0.02 -4.07 4.69
CA SER A 85 1.20 -3.20 4.62
C SER A 85 2.20 -3.80 3.65
N LEU A 86 2.77 -2.95 2.78
CA LEU A 86 3.74 -3.37 1.78
C LEU A 86 4.47 -2.16 1.21
N THR A 87 5.74 -2.33 0.91
CA THR A 87 6.51 -1.39 0.10
C THR A 87 6.87 -2.00 -1.24
N GLU A 88 6.58 -1.29 -2.33
CA GLU A 88 6.93 -1.73 -3.68
C GLU A 88 7.48 -0.57 -4.52
N ARG A 89 8.24 -0.93 -5.56
CA ARG A 89 8.63 0.02 -6.59
C ARG A 89 7.53 0.14 -7.64
N VAL A 90 7.25 1.36 -8.10
CA VAL A 90 6.31 1.59 -9.19
C VAL A 90 6.97 1.21 -10.52
N PRO A 91 6.42 0.23 -11.26
CA PRO A 91 6.98 -0.18 -12.55
C PRO A 91 7.00 0.98 -13.55
N ASN A 92 8.01 1.01 -14.41
CA ASN A 92 8.13 1.98 -15.51
C ASN A 92 8.19 3.46 -15.07
N THR A 93 8.64 3.72 -13.84
CA THR A 93 8.97 5.07 -13.35
C THR A 93 10.47 5.24 -13.19
N SER A 94 10.95 6.48 -13.04
CA SER A 94 12.36 6.78 -12.82
C SER A 94 12.91 6.33 -11.46
N GLY A 95 12.06 5.87 -10.54
CA GLY A 95 12.46 5.48 -9.19
C GLY A 95 11.39 5.74 -8.12
N ASP A 96 10.11 5.75 -8.49
CA ASP A 96 9.05 5.98 -7.51
C ASP A 96 8.83 4.72 -6.67
N VAL A 97 8.69 4.90 -5.37
CA VAL A 97 8.37 3.85 -4.40
C VAL A 97 7.02 4.17 -3.76
N VAL A 98 6.25 3.15 -3.43
CA VAL A 98 4.97 3.28 -2.73
C VAL A 98 5.04 2.47 -1.45
N ILE A 99 4.66 3.09 -0.34
CA ILE A 99 4.37 2.42 0.92
C ILE A 99 2.85 2.37 1.07
N TYR A 100 2.32 1.17 1.19
CA TYR A 100 0.95 0.88 1.58
C TYR A 100 0.88 0.62 3.08
N LEU A 101 -0.12 1.20 3.74
CA LEU A 101 -0.37 0.99 5.17
C LEU A 101 -1.73 0.30 5.36
N GLY A 102 -1.70 -0.79 6.14
CA GLY A 102 -2.86 -1.62 6.47
C GLY A 102 -3.86 -1.00 7.44
N VAL A 103 -3.51 0.13 8.05
CA VAL A 103 -4.28 0.79 9.12
C VAL A 103 -4.55 2.25 8.79
N ASP A 104 -5.60 2.80 9.40
CA ASP A 104 -5.99 4.20 9.22
C ASP A 104 -4.99 5.15 9.89
N ALA A 105 -4.97 6.42 9.43
CA ALA A 105 -4.00 7.43 9.84
C ALA A 105 -4.02 7.79 11.33
N ASP A 106 -5.10 7.46 12.01
CA ASP A 106 -5.36 7.67 13.43
C ASP A 106 -5.12 6.42 14.29
N SER A 107 -4.69 5.30 13.70
CA SER A 107 -4.30 4.10 14.44
C SER A 107 -2.96 4.29 15.14
N ASP A 108 -2.84 3.85 16.40
CA ASP A 108 -1.57 3.86 17.14
C ASP A 108 -0.50 3.00 16.47
N GLU A 109 -0.90 1.93 15.76
CA GLU A 109 0.01 1.01 15.06
C GLU A 109 0.66 1.61 13.82
N ILE A 110 0.17 2.78 13.35
CA ILE A 110 0.62 3.33 12.07
C ILE A 110 2.10 3.71 12.07
N TRP A 111 2.62 4.18 13.21
CA TRP A 111 4.01 4.62 13.33
C TRP A 111 4.96 3.44 13.20
N PHE A 112 4.64 2.33 13.88
CA PHE A 112 5.39 1.09 13.78
C PHE A 112 5.37 0.55 12.35
N LEU A 113 4.19 0.44 11.74
CA LEU A 113 4.06 -0.09 10.38
C LEU A 113 4.77 0.79 9.35
N LEU A 114 4.71 2.11 9.51
CA LEU A 114 5.42 3.03 8.63
C LEU A 114 6.94 2.88 8.79
N ALA A 115 7.47 2.80 10.01
CA ALA A 115 8.90 2.59 10.24
C ALA A 115 9.38 1.24 9.67
N HIS A 116 8.57 0.17 9.82
CA HIS A 116 8.85 -1.15 9.24
C HIS A 116 8.97 -1.06 7.72
N GLU A 117 7.96 -0.50 7.07
CA GLU A 117 7.90 -0.40 5.61
C GLU A 117 8.98 0.52 5.03
N VAL A 118 9.41 1.54 5.77
CA VAL A 118 10.54 2.40 5.36
C VAL A 118 11.81 1.60 5.13
N VAL A 119 12.09 0.54 5.88
CA VAL A 119 13.30 -0.25 5.66
C VAL A 119 13.27 -0.94 4.29
N HIS A 120 12.10 -1.39 3.86
CA HIS A 120 11.93 -1.96 2.52
C HIS A 120 12.10 -0.94 1.39
N VAL A 121 12.06 0.37 1.67
CA VAL A 121 12.39 1.40 0.67
C VAL A 121 13.84 1.29 0.21
N LEU A 122 14.76 0.87 1.09
CA LEU A 122 16.18 0.71 0.75
C LEU A 122 16.40 -0.40 -0.28
N ASN A 123 15.58 -1.45 -0.27
CA ASN A 123 15.57 -2.47 -1.32
C ASN A 123 14.17 -3.10 -1.46
N PRO A 124 13.30 -2.52 -2.31
CA PRO A 124 11.91 -2.97 -2.42
C PRO A 124 11.75 -4.38 -3.01
N ALA A 125 12.82 -4.94 -3.60
CA ALA A 125 12.80 -6.28 -4.20
C ALA A 125 13.02 -7.41 -3.18
N VAL A 126 13.54 -7.11 -1.99
CA VAL A 126 13.84 -8.12 -0.95
C VAL A 126 12.68 -8.22 0.02
N LYS A 127 12.14 -9.45 0.17
CA LYS A 127 10.95 -9.79 0.98
C LYS A 127 11.14 -11.10 1.77
N ASP A 128 12.39 -11.46 2.07
CA ASP A 128 12.68 -12.67 2.83
C ASP A 128 12.51 -12.45 4.35
N TRP A 129 12.54 -13.53 5.12
CA TRP A 129 12.37 -13.46 6.58
C TRP A 129 13.46 -12.66 7.29
N TYR A 130 14.66 -12.58 6.73
CA TYR A 130 15.71 -11.77 7.32
C TYR A 130 15.37 -10.29 7.19
N MET A 131 14.91 -9.87 6.01
CA MET A 131 14.45 -8.51 5.77
C MET A 131 13.26 -8.13 6.66
N GLU A 132 12.24 -8.98 6.78
CA GLU A 132 11.10 -8.71 7.67
C GLU A 132 11.52 -8.58 9.14
N GLY A 133 12.46 -9.43 9.59
CA GLY A 133 13.02 -9.35 10.94
C GLY A 133 13.83 -8.07 11.17
N LEU A 134 14.63 -7.66 10.19
CA LEU A 134 15.41 -6.43 10.23
C LEU A 134 14.51 -5.19 10.27
N ALA A 135 13.50 -5.15 9.39
CA ALA A 135 12.50 -4.09 9.35
C ALA A 135 11.75 -3.97 10.68
N SER A 136 11.34 -5.11 11.25
CA SER A 136 10.66 -5.15 12.55
C SER A 136 11.57 -4.64 13.67
N TYR A 137 12.82 -5.13 13.73
CA TYR A 137 13.77 -4.70 14.75
C TYR A 137 14.02 -3.20 14.69
N PHE A 138 14.29 -2.67 13.48
CA PHE A 138 14.47 -1.25 13.27
C PHE A 138 13.23 -0.45 13.69
N ALA A 139 12.03 -0.90 13.32
CA ALA A 139 10.79 -0.22 13.68
C ALA A 139 10.57 -0.14 15.19
N ILE A 140 10.87 -1.23 15.92
CA ILE A 140 10.83 -1.24 17.40
C ILE A 140 11.78 -0.17 17.95
N THR A 141 13.07 -0.25 17.59
CA THR A 141 14.08 0.65 18.17
C THR A 141 13.83 2.11 17.80
N PHE A 142 13.45 2.38 16.55
CA PHE A 142 13.17 3.73 16.07
C PHE A 142 11.99 4.38 16.80
N CYS A 143 10.94 3.59 17.10
CA CYS A 143 9.75 4.06 17.80
C CYS A 143 9.99 4.21 19.31
N GLU A 144 10.69 3.29 19.96
CA GLU A 144 11.01 3.36 21.40
C GLU A 144 11.82 4.61 21.77
N GLU A 145 12.66 5.12 20.88
CA GLU A 145 13.41 6.35 21.11
C GLU A 145 12.56 7.64 21.02
N ARG A 146 11.30 7.53 20.54
CA ARG A 146 10.43 8.65 20.20
C ARG A 146 9.10 8.66 20.96
N PHE A 147 8.70 7.55 21.58
CA PHE A 147 7.44 7.39 22.31
C PHE A 147 7.62 6.77 23.69
#